data_AF-A0A5C8B531-F1
#
_entry.id   AF-A0A5C8B531-F1
#
_cell.length_a   1.000
_cell.length_b   1.000
_cell.length_c   1.000
_cell.angle_alpha   90.00
_cell.angle_beta   90.00
_cell.angle_gamma   90.00
#
_symmetry.space_group_name_H-M   'P 1'
#
loop_
_entity.id
_entity.type
_entity.pdbx_description
1 polymer ?
#
loop_
_entity_poly.entity_id
_entity_poly.type
_entity_poly.pdbx_seq_one_letter_code
_entity_poly.pdbx_strand_id
1 'polypeptide(L)'
;MKKLIVTSMLGFIYPALACTTFATFNGENDSIVMAKNRDNRPDRQIIQVVAEKDKFKYLALSRQDYPNFVSAGINEKNLAVFNEVTVEYSDKAVGAIDDDFSKDILQNYATAKAVIPDIAKLVAKYPDPVFYQIVDNKQILSIEVAPDHKFTYKLTDKGTFTHTNNYQDGSLIKDYPYTASEKVRLQDSQMRLFRAKTMVGSKSGMTLDDMQIVALDHNKGPNNSIYRTGEVNDPRSVRSLAFFAVEIPKTKGEAAQVSANLYNVGERYRFTLDDGFWSQYKGQYTILSPNIKNK
;
A
#
# COMPACT_ATOMS: atom_id res chain seq x y z
N MET A 1 32.28 38.90 -23.63
CA MET A 1 32.15 37.59 -22.96
C MET A 1 30.99 37.67 -21.97
N LYS A 2 29.79 37.23 -22.35
CA LYS A 2 28.62 37.16 -21.45
C LYS A 2 28.62 35.77 -20.82
N LYS A 3 28.84 35.67 -19.50
CA LYS A 3 28.71 34.43 -18.75
C LYS A 3 27.22 34.09 -18.63
N LEU A 4 26.84 32.96 -19.23
CA LEU A 4 25.51 32.38 -19.07
C LEU A 4 25.45 31.77 -17.66
N ILE A 5 24.67 32.37 -16.77
CA ILE A 5 24.35 31.77 -15.47
C ILE A 5 23.30 30.71 -15.76
N VAL A 6 23.72 29.44 -15.73
CA VAL A 6 22.80 28.30 -15.72
C VAL A 6 22.28 28.20 -14.30
N THR A 7 21.09 28.76 -14.06
CA THR A 7 20.35 28.55 -12.82
C THR A 7 19.88 27.10 -12.84
N SER A 8 20.62 26.23 -12.15
CA SER A 8 20.16 24.90 -11.78
C SER A 8 18.86 25.05 -10.97
N MET A 9 17.71 24.79 -11.60
CA MET A 9 16.50 24.48 -10.86
C MET A 9 16.73 23.13 -10.21
N LEU A 10 17.30 23.14 -9.00
CA LEU A 10 17.13 22.07 -8.03
C LEU A 10 15.63 21.96 -7.77
N GLY A 11 14.96 21.11 -8.56
CA GLY A 11 13.58 20.75 -8.31
C GLY A 11 13.52 20.09 -6.94
N PHE A 12 12.93 20.77 -5.97
CA PHE A 12 12.57 20.16 -4.70
C PHE A 12 11.74 18.92 -4.99
N ILE A 13 12.29 17.74 -4.68
CA ILE A 13 11.60 16.47 -4.75
C ILE A 13 10.59 16.49 -3.59
N TYR A 14 9.44 17.12 -3.80
CA TYR A 14 8.33 16.98 -2.88
C TYR A 14 7.83 15.54 -2.98
N PRO A 15 7.92 14.75 -1.90
CA PRO A 15 7.37 13.42 -1.88
C PRO A 15 5.86 13.57 -2.04
N ALA A 16 5.31 12.83 -2.99
CA ALA A 16 3.97 13.02 -3.46
C ALA A 16 3.14 11.83 -2.96
N LEU A 17 2.24 12.12 -2.03
CA LEU A 17 1.72 11.18 -1.05
C LEU A 17 0.20 11.10 -1.22
N ALA A 18 -0.38 9.95 -1.57
CA ALA A 18 -1.83 9.77 -1.48
C ALA A 18 -2.34 8.31 -1.55
N CYS A 19 -1.67 7.33 -0.97
CA CYS A 19 -2.24 5.98 -1.01
C CYS A 19 -3.61 5.90 -0.30
N THR A 20 -4.47 4.98 -0.74
CA THR A 20 -5.74 4.67 -0.07
C THR A 20 -5.80 3.18 0.13
N THR A 21 -5.90 2.74 1.39
CA THR A 21 -6.02 1.33 1.77
C THR A 21 -7.39 1.09 2.37
N PHE A 22 -8.05 0.00 2.00
CA PHE A 22 -9.41 -0.31 2.45
C PHE A 22 -9.68 -1.82 2.48
N ALA A 23 -10.50 -2.27 3.43
CA ALA A 23 -10.75 -3.67 3.68
C ALA A 23 -12.11 -3.93 4.34
N THR A 24 -12.57 -5.17 4.22
CA THR A 24 -13.76 -5.69 4.91
C THR A 24 -13.53 -7.12 5.38
N PHE A 25 -14.10 -7.45 6.54
CA PHE A 25 -14.15 -8.81 7.08
C PHE A 25 -15.34 -9.64 6.54
N ASN A 26 -16.14 -9.03 5.65
CA ASN A 26 -17.33 -9.61 5.03
C ASN A 26 -17.09 -9.83 3.52
N GLY A 27 -15.99 -10.49 3.16
CA GLY A 27 -15.73 -10.93 1.81
C GLY A 27 -16.64 -12.08 1.36
N GLU A 28 -16.62 -12.39 0.07
CA GLU A 28 -17.26 -13.62 -0.43
C GLU A 28 -16.60 -14.86 0.22
N ASN A 29 -17.37 -15.94 0.39
CA ASN A 29 -16.89 -17.20 0.97
C ASN A 29 -16.26 -17.06 2.37
N ASP A 30 -16.77 -16.13 3.19
CA ASP A 30 -16.27 -15.84 4.54
C ASP A 30 -14.77 -15.48 4.55
N SER A 31 -14.34 -14.66 3.60
CA SER A 31 -12.98 -14.15 3.50
C SER A 31 -12.81 -12.75 4.11
N ILE A 32 -11.56 -12.36 4.32
CA ILE A 32 -11.14 -10.98 4.51
C ILE A 32 -10.63 -10.47 3.17
N VAL A 33 -11.14 -9.34 2.69
CA VAL A 33 -10.68 -8.73 1.44
C VAL A 33 -10.09 -7.37 1.75
N MET A 34 -8.90 -7.10 1.24
CA MET A 34 -8.17 -5.87 1.47
C MET A 34 -7.48 -5.40 0.19
N ALA A 35 -7.51 -4.11 -0.04
CA ALA A 35 -6.96 -3.49 -1.23
C ALA A 35 -6.26 -2.17 -0.93
N LYS A 36 -5.38 -1.80 -1.85
CA LYS A 36 -4.71 -0.51 -1.88
C LYS A 36 -4.73 0.07 -3.28
N ASN A 37 -5.00 1.37 -3.36
CA ASN A 37 -4.65 2.18 -4.51
C ASN A 37 -3.34 2.91 -4.21
N ARG A 38 -2.31 2.67 -5.02
CA ARG A 38 -1.00 3.31 -4.87
C ARG A 38 -0.95 4.56 -5.74
N ASP A 39 -0.87 5.69 -5.07
CA ASP A 39 -0.77 7.00 -5.73
C ASP A 39 0.64 7.56 -5.52
N ASN A 40 1.28 7.97 -6.61
CA ASN A 40 2.57 8.63 -6.59
C ASN A 40 2.76 9.46 -7.88
N ARG A 41 3.86 10.21 -7.97
CA ARG A 41 4.36 10.67 -9.27
C ARG A 41 4.68 9.45 -10.15
N PRO A 42 4.50 9.54 -11.49
CA PRO A 42 4.73 8.40 -12.37
C PRO A 42 6.10 7.77 -12.17
N ASP A 43 6.10 6.46 -11.90
CA ASP A 43 7.26 5.59 -11.78
C ASP A 43 6.96 4.21 -12.40
N ARG A 44 7.97 3.34 -12.49
CA ARG A 44 7.83 2.01 -13.08
C ARG A 44 7.46 0.97 -12.03
N GLN A 45 6.17 0.66 -11.97
CA GLN A 45 5.62 -0.41 -11.14
C GLN A 45 5.83 -1.78 -11.78
N ILE A 46 5.98 -2.81 -10.94
CA ILE A 46 6.09 -4.21 -11.37
C ILE A 46 5.36 -5.12 -10.37
N ILE A 47 4.90 -6.27 -10.87
CA ILE A 47 4.48 -7.40 -10.03
C ILE A 47 5.59 -8.44 -10.05
N GLN A 48 6.01 -8.89 -8.87
CA GLN A 48 7.13 -9.82 -8.72
C GLN A 48 6.85 -10.89 -7.67
N VAL A 49 7.54 -12.02 -7.78
CA VAL A 49 7.70 -13.02 -6.73
C VAL A 49 9.14 -13.03 -6.25
N VAL A 50 9.32 -13.04 -4.93
CA VAL A 50 10.61 -13.18 -4.27
C VAL A 50 10.60 -14.51 -3.51
N ALA A 51 11.62 -15.33 -3.74
CA ALA A 51 11.80 -16.62 -3.08
C ALA A 51 13.25 -16.76 -2.61
N GLU A 52 13.57 -16.03 -1.54
CA GLU A 52 14.87 -16.10 -0.88
C GLU A 52 15.00 -17.40 -0.07
N LYS A 53 16.21 -17.96 -0.03
CA LYS A 53 16.47 -19.20 0.71
C LYS A 53 16.19 -18.99 2.20
N ASP A 54 15.56 -19.98 2.83
CA ASP A 54 15.26 -20.01 4.28
C ASP A 54 14.30 -18.87 4.74
N LYS A 55 13.59 -18.23 3.81
CA LYS A 55 12.58 -17.20 4.05
C LYS A 55 11.25 -17.58 3.41
N PHE A 56 10.16 -16.97 3.87
CA PHE A 56 8.88 -17.11 3.19
C PHE A 56 8.92 -16.45 1.81
N LYS A 57 8.34 -17.14 0.82
CA LYS A 57 8.11 -16.58 -0.51
C LYS A 57 6.99 -15.55 -0.45
N TYR A 58 7.07 -14.52 -1.29
CA TYR A 58 6.00 -13.53 -1.39
C TYR A 58 5.83 -12.98 -2.80
N LEU A 59 4.59 -12.61 -3.11
CA LEU A 59 4.20 -11.84 -4.29
C LEU A 59 4.02 -10.37 -3.89
N ALA A 60 4.56 -9.43 -4.66
CA ALA A 60 4.56 -8.02 -4.33
C ALA A 60 4.29 -7.10 -5.53
N LEU A 61 3.64 -5.98 -5.24
CA LEU A 61 3.70 -4.75 -6.01
C LEU A 61 4.92 -3.94 -5.57
N SER A 62 5.89 -3.77 -6.47
CA SER A 62 7.16 -3.10 -6.21
C SER A 62 7.50 -2.09 -7.30
N ARG A 63 8.64 -1.41 -7.13
CA ARG A 63 9.23 -0.52 -8.13
C ARG A 63 10.44 -1.20 -8.75
N GLN A 64 10.58 -1.16 -10.06
CA GLN A 64 11.72 -1.79 -10.73
C GLN A 64 13.06 -1.16 -10.32
N ASP A 65 13.08 0.16 -10.09
CA ASP A 65 14.31 0.89 -9.77
C ASP A 65 14.70 0.81 -8.28
N TYR A 66 13.82 0.27 -7.42
CA TYR A 66 14.01 0.17 -5.97
C TYR A 66 13.71 -1.25 -5.50
N PRO A 67 14.68 -2.19 -5.60
CA PRO A 67 14.44 -3.62 -5.43
C PRO A 67 14.02 -4.02 -4.01
N ASN A 68 14.33 -3.20 -3.00
CA ASN A 68 13.94 -3.44 -1.61
C ASN A 68 12.56 -2.86 -1.26
N PHE A 69 12.00 -1.99 -2.09
CA PHE A 69 10.72 -1.35 -1.83
C PHE A 69 9.54 -2.28 -2.18
N VAL A 70 8.62 -2.45 -1.23
CA VAL A 70 7.38 -3.21 -1.42
C VAL A 70 6.20 -2.34 -1.03
N SER A 71 5.43 -1.89 -2.02
CA SER A 71 4.24 -1.07 -1.78
C SER A 71 3.09 -1.86 -1.16
N ALA A 72 2.94 -3.10 -1.60
CA ALA A 72 2.00 -4.08 -1.07
C ALA A 72 2.47 -5.48 -1.45
N GLY A 73 2.12 -6.49 -0.67
CA GLY A 73 2.43 -7.87 -1.01
C GLY A 73 1.75 -8.87 -0.10
N ILE A 74 1.87 -10.16 -0.44
CA ILE A 74 1.34 -11.29 0.31
C ILE A 74 2.30 -12.47 0.22
N ASN A 75 2.50 -13.17 1.35
CA ASN A 75 3.40 -14.30 1.43
C ASN A 75 2.68 -15.66 1.36
N GLU A 76 3.46 -16.74 1.25
CA GLU A 76 2.97 -18.12 1.21
C GLU A 76 2.25 -18.60 2.49
N LYS A 77 2.16 -17.74 3.52
CA LYS A 77 1.37 -17.98 4.74
C LYS A 77 0.06 -17.19 4.77
N ASN A 78 -0.32 -16.58 3.64
CA ASN A 78 -1.45 -15.67 3.52
C ASN A 78 -1.37 -14.46 4.46
N LEU A 79 -0.16 -14.01 4.80
CA LEU A 79 0.07 -12.73 5.46
C LEU A 79 0.33 -11.69 4.39
N ALA A 80 -0.52 -10.66 4.31
CA ALA A 80 -0.32 -9.53 3.43
C ALA A 80 0.07 -8.26 4.19
N VAL A 81 0.80 -7.38 3.52
CA VAL A 81 1.22 -6.07 4.04
C VAL A 81 0.98 -5.01 2.98
N PHE A 82 0.58 -3.83 3.44
CA PHE A 82 0.36 -2.63 2.67
C PHE A 82 1.07 -1.50 3.41
N ASN A 83 1.87 -0.69 2.71
CA ASN A 83 2.49 0.49 3.31
C ASN A 83 1.82 1.77 2.82
N GLU A 84 2.06 2.89 3.47
CA GLU A 84 1.77 4.21 2.91
C GLU A 84 2.51 5.28 3.70
N VAL A 85 2.59 6.46 3.12
CA VAL A 85 3.34 7.58 3.64
C VAL A 85 2.38 8.64 4.16
N THR A 86 2.81 9.37 5.18
CA THR A 86 2.02 10.38 5.88
C THR A 86 2.16 11.78 5.25
N VAL A 87 1.07 12.54 5.26
CA VAL A 87 0.97 13.96 4.90
C VAL A 87 1.71 14.80 5.92
N GLU A 88 1.51 14.51 7.20
CA GLU A 88 2.29 15.07 8.30
C GLU A 88 3.74 14.58 8.17
N TYR A 89 4.72 15.42 8.50
CA TYR A 89 6.14 15.09 8.37
C TYR A 89 6.54 14.60 6.97
N SER A 90 5.82 15.03 5.93
CA SER A 90 6.04 14.59 4.54
C SER A 90 7.48 14.78 4.08
N ASP A 91 8.15 15.83 4.55
CA ASP A 91 9.57 16.13 4.29
C ASP A 91 10.54 15.10 4.88
N LYS A 92 10.10 14.35 5.91
CA LYS A 92 10.86 13.28 6.55
C LYS A 92 10.51 11.89 6.02
N ALA A 93 9.42 11.73 5.27
CA ALA A 93 8.84 10.44 4.86
C ALA A 93 9.67 9.69 3.79
N VAL A 94 10.91 9.35 4.11
CA VAL A 94 11.84 8.60 3.24
C VAL A 94 11.63 7.07 3.33
N GLY A 95 11.04 6.59 4.43
CA GLY A 95 10.86 5.17 4.75
C GLY A 95 9.92 4.35 3.86
N ALA A 96 9.38 4.93 2.78
CA ALA A 96 8.61 4.19 1.77
C ALA A 96 9.10 4.48 0.35
N ILE A 97 10.36 4.89 0.21
CA ILE A 97 10.97 5.19 -1.09
C ILE A 97 12.16 4.25 -1.34
N ASP A 98 12.94 3.93 -0.30
CA ASP A 98 14.20 3.19 -0.43
C ASP A 98 14.17 1.77 0.19
N ASP A 99 13.64 1.61 1.40
CA ASP A 99 13.52 0.34 2.14
C ASP A 99 12.48 0.49 3.27
N ASP A 100 11.77 -0.58 3.62
CA ASP A 100 10.65 -0.53 4.58
C ASP A 100 10.34 -1.90 5.25
N PHE A 101 9.49 -1.92 6.29
CA PHE A 101 9.21 -3.13 7.08
C PHE A 101 8.58 -4.26 6.25
N SER A 102 7.95 -3.96 5.12
CA SER A 102 7.09 -4.87 4.36
C SER A 102 7.84 -6.12 3.91
N LYS A 103 9.09 -5.98 3.46
CA LYS A 103 9.91 -7.14 3.08
C LYS A 103 10.18 -8.04 4.27
N ASP A 104 10.59 -7.47 5.41
CA ASP A 104 10.84 -8.23 6.64
C ASP A 104 9.56 -8.91 7.15
N ILE A 105 8.41 -8.24 7.08
CA ILE A 105 7.10 -8.80 7.43
C ILE A 105 6.80 -10.01 6.54
N LEU A 106 6.89 -9.83 5.22
CA LEU A 106 6.56 -10.87 4.23
C LEU A 106 7.50 -12.08 4.32
N GLN A 107 8.78 -11.89 4.64
CA GLN A 107 9.76 -12.96 4.66
C GLN A 107 9.82 -13.74 5.99
N ASN A 108 9.41 -13.13 7.10
CA ASN A 108 9.69 -13.69 8.44
C ASN A 108 8.45 -13.96 9.30
N TYR A 109 7.27 -13.48 8.92
CA TYR A 109 6.07 -13.61 9.76
C TYR A 109 4.95 -14.36 9.03
N ALA A 110 4.23 -15.18 9.80
CA ALA A 110 3.10 -15.98 9.28
C ALA A 110 1.73 -15.42 9.66
N THR A 111 1.66 -14.49 10.63
CA THR A 111 0.41 -13.90 11.14
C THR A 111 0.65 -12.45 11.54
N ALA A 112 -0.38 -11.61 11.47
CA ALA A 112 -0.30 -10.21 11.84
C ALA A 112 0.06 -10.03 13.32
N LYS A 113 -0.51 -10.86 14.19
CA LYS A 113 -0.22 -10.83 15.64
C LYS A 113 1.23 -11.20 15.97
N ALA A 114 1.89 -12.04 15.16
CA ALA A 114 3.28 -12.42 15.38
C ALA A 114 4.26 -11.26 15.18
N VAL A 115 3.86 -10.18 14.49
CA VAL A 115 4.68 -8.98 14.29
C VAL A 115 4.78 -8.14 15.56
N ILE A 116 3.75 -8.16 16.42
CA ILE A 116 3.60 -7.25 17.56
C ILE A 116 4.83 -7.21 18.50
N PRO A 117 5.38 -8.36 18.95
CA PRO A 117 6.54 -8.36 19.84
C PRO A 117 7.78 -7.68 19.23
N ASP A 118 7.87 -7.62 17.91
CA ASP A 118 9.03 -7.11 17.18
C ASP A 118 8.83 -5.70 16.60
N ILE A 119 7.66 -5.07 16.77
CA ILE A 119 7.37 -3.74 16.19
C ILE A 119 8.45 -2.73 16.59
N ALA A 120 8.82 -2.65 17.87
CA ALA A 120 9.83 -1.70 18.33
C ALA A 120 11.19 -1.91 17.63
N LYS A 121 11.57 -3.17 17.37
CA LYS A 121 12.81 -3.51 16.66
C LYS A 121 12.71 -3.15 15.17
N LEU A 122 11.58 -3.43 14.53
CA LEU A 122 11.34 -3.06 13.13
C LEU A 122 11.38 -1.54 12.96
N VAL A 123 10.67 -0.80 13.82
CA VAL A 123 10.64 0.66 13.82
C VAL A 123 12.03 1.27 14.00
N ALA A 124 12.86 0.72 14.89
CA ALA A 124 14.23 1.20 15.07
C ALA A 124 15.18 0.87 13.90
N LYS A 125 14.87 -0.16 13.10
CA LYS A 125 15.72 -0.63 12.00
C LYS A 125 15.57 0.19 10.72
N TYR A 126 14.37 0.68 10.45
CA TYR A 126 13.99 1.23 9.15
C TYR A 126 13.66 2.72 9.22
N PRO A 127 13.69 3.44 8.09
CA PRO A 127 13.40 4.87 8.10
C PRO A 127 11.93 5.15 8.41
N ASP A 128 11.69 6.28 9.08
CA ASP A 128 10.37 6.79 9.44
C ASP A 128 10.12 8.14 8.74
N PRO A 129 8.90 8.70 8.79
CA PRO A 129 7.61 8.10 9.14
C PRO A 129 6.94 7.33 7.99
N VAL A 130 6.07 6.39 8.36
CA VAL A 130 5.41 5.45 7.45
C VAL A 130 4.27 4.72 8.19
N PHE A 131 3.23 4.31 7.47
CA PHE A 131 2.15 3.48 7.97
C PHE A 131 2.24 2.08 7.37
N TYR A 132 1.88 1.08 8.16
CA TYR A 132 1.77 -0.30 7.71
C TYR A 132 0.44 -0.88 8.12
N GLN A 133 -0.19 -1.60 7.20
CA GLN A 133 -1.35 -2.42 7.48
C GLN A 133 -1.08 -3.86 7.08
N ILE A 134 -1.15 -4.75 8.06
CA ILE A 134 -0.76 -6.15 7.95
C ILE A 134 -2.01 -6.99 8.20
N VAL A 135 -2.39 -7.83 7.26
CA VAL A 135 -3.61 -8.62 7.31
C VAL A 135 -3.31 -10.10 7.19
N ASP A 136 -3.92 -10.89 8.05
CA ASP A 136 -3.97 -12.35 7.97
C ASP A 136 -5.42 -12.83 7.89
N ASN A 137 -5.65 -14.14 8.00
CA ASN A 137 -6.98 -14.73 7.95
C ASN A 137 -7.88 -14.44 9.16
N LYS A 138 -7.44 -13.61 10.12
CA LYS A 138 -8.19 -13.30 11.34
C LYS A 138 -8.32 -11.81 11.60
N GLN A 139 -7.29 -11.02 11.31
CA GLN A 139 -7.20 -9.65 11.78
C GLN A 139 -6.35 -8.76 10.87
N ILE A 140 -6.52 -7.46 11.05
CA ILE A 140 -5.69 -6.41 10.50
C ILE A 140 -4.94 -5.75 11.66
N LEU A 141 -3.61 -5.73 11.59
CA LEU A 141 -2.72 -4.94 12.42
C LEU A 141 -2.36 -3.66 11.66
N SER A 142 -2.82 -2.52 12.15
CA SER A 142 -2.42 -1.20 11.65
C SER A 142 -1.34 -0.64 12.55
N ILE A 143 -0.24 -0.15 11.98
CA ILE A 143 0.89 0.46 12.68
C ILE A 143 1.10 1.85 12.08
N GLU A 144 1.12 2.87 12.93
CA GLU A 144 1.46 4.23 12.53
C GLU A 144 2.80 4.61 13.14
N VAL A 145 3.78 4.94 12.29
CA VAL A 145 5.13 5.34 12.72
C VAL A 145 5.31 6.83 12.47
N ALA A 146 5.69 7.56 13.52
CA ALA A 146 6.06 8.97 13.51
C ALA A 146 7.57 9.13 13.63
N PRO A 147 8.11 10.33 13.35
CA PRO A 147 9.53 10.58 13.49
C PRO A 147 10.06 10.24 14.89
N ASP A 148 11.35 9.96 14.95
CA ASP A 148 12.07 9.54 16.15
C ASP A 148 11.59 8.17 16.66
N HIS A 149 11.19 7.27 15.75
CA HIS A 149 10.78 5.91 16.05
C HIS A 149 9.58 5.79 17.01
N LYS A 150 8.76 6.84 17.11
CA LYS A 150 7.51 6.81 17.88
C LYS A 150 6.47 6.06 17.08
N PHE A 151 5.70 5.19 17.73
CA PHE A 151 4.68 4.44 17.01
C PHE A 151 3.47 4.12 17.88
N THR A 152 2.34 3.89 17.22
CA THR A 152 1.14 3.27 17.79
C THR A 152 0.74 2.09 16.91
N TYR A 153 -0.06 1.17 17.46
CA TYR A 153 -0.65 0.11 16.67
C TYR A 153 -2.04 -0.25 17.15
N LYS A 154 -2.85 -0.82 16.25
CA LYS A 154 -4.21 -1.26 16.53
C LYS A 154 -4.50 -2.59 15.83
N LEU A 155 -5.12 -3.51 16.55
CA LEU A 155 -5.72 -4.72 15.99
C LEU A 155 -7.21 -4.50 15.71
N THR A 156 -7.65 -4.94 14.54
CA THR A 156 -9.06 -4.99 14.14
C THR A 156 -9.37 -6.39 13.63
N ASP A 157 -10.46 -7.00 14.06
CA ASP A 157 -10.82 -8.39 13.74
C ASP A 157 -12.24 -8.53 13.16
N LYS A 158 -12.93 -7.41 12.92
CA LYS A 158 -14.30 -7.35 12.39
C LYS A 158 -14.62 -6.02 11.73
N GLY A 159 -15.68 -6.00 10.94
CA GLY A 159 -16.24 -4.81 10.33
C GLY A 159 -15.49 -4.40 9.06
N THR A 160 -15.15 -3.12 8.95
CA THR A 160 -14.38 -2.57 7.83
C THR A 160 -13.17 -1.82 8.36
N PHE A 161 -12.16 -1.68 7.50
CA PHE A 161 -10.95 -0.92 7.78
C PHE A 161 -10.65 0.01 6.61
N THR A 162 -10.20 1.22 6.89
CA THR A 162 -9.76 2.18 5.88
C THR A 162 -8.65 3.03 6.44
N HIS A 163 -7.64 3.31 5.61
CA HIS A 163 -6.52 4.16 5.94
C HIS A 163 -6.08 4.96 4.72
N THR A 164 -5.50 6.13 4.96
CA THR A 164 -4.94 7.01 3.95
C THR A 164 -3.65 7.62 4.51
N ASN A 165 -3.34 8.87 4.18
CA ASN A 165 -2.05 9.47 4.44
C ASN A 165 -2.07 10.39 5.64
N ASN A 166 -3.02 10.25 6.56
CA ASN A 166 -3.04 11.03 7.79
C ASN A 166 -3.10 10.13 9.01
N TYR A 167 -2.42 10.54 10.09
CA TYR A 167 -2.46 9.81 11.36
C TYR A 167 -3.91 9.73 11.87
N GLN A 168 -4.26 8.57 12.41
CA GLN A 168 -5.52 8.28 13.08
C GLN A 168 -5.35 8.40 14.60
N ASP A 169 -4.15 8.12 15.13
CA ASP A 169 -3.82 8.36 16.52
C ASP A 169 -3.29 9.80 16.74
N GLY A 170 -4.12 10.63 17.36
CA GLY A 170 -3.79 12.02 17.64
C GLY A 170 -2.59 12.21 18.58
N SER A 171 -2.15 11.18 19.31
CA SER A 171 -0.97 11.28 20.19
C SER A 171 0.34 11.44 19.40
N LEU A 172 0.40 10.95 18.16
CA LEU A 172 1.60 11.03 17.30
C LEU A 172 1.76 12.40 16.60
N ILE A 173 0.68 13.18 16.55
CA ILE A 173 0.61 14.48 15.85
C ILE A 173 0.13 15.61 16.77
N LYS A 174 0.22 15.39 18.09
CA LYS A 174 -0.18 16.41 19.05
C LYS A 174 0.66 17.68 18.81
N ASP A 175 -0.04 18.81 18.65
CA ASP A 175 0.55 20.13 18.40
C ASP A 175 1.37 20.23 17.09
N TYR A 176 1.14 19.34 16.11
CA TYR A 176 1.83 19.38 14.82
C TYR A 176 1.58 20.71 14.07
N PRO A 177 2.63 21.47 13.68
CA PRO A 177 2.49 22.80 13.10
C PRO A 177 2.23 22.76 11.59
N TYR A 178 1.03 22.32 11.20
CA TYR A 178 0.64 22.22 9.79
C TYR A 178 0.89 23.51 9.00
N THR A 179 1.64 23.40 7.90
CA THR A 179 1.70 24.41 6.86
C THR A 179 0.36 24.51 6.11
N ALA A 180 0.13 25.62 5.40
CA ALA A 180 -1.07 25.76 4.56
C ALA A 180 -1.20 24.64 3.52
N SER A 181 -0.07 24.21 2.94
CA SER A 181 -0.05 23.15 1.93
C SER A 181 -0.41 21.77 2.51
N GLU A 182 0.01 21.48 3.75
CA GLU A 182 -0.32 20.22 4.42
C GLU A 182 -1.79 20.19 4.84
N LYS A 183 -2.39 21.33 5.22
CA LYS A 183 -3.83 21.39 5.52
C LYS A 183 -4.68 20.99 4.32
N VAL A 184 -4.30 21.40 3.12
CA VAL A 184 -4.97 20.98 1.89
C VAL A 184 -4.82 19.47 1.67
N ARG A 185 -3.58 18.95 1.75
CA ARG A 185 -3.31 17.51 1.60
C ARG A 185 -4.03 16.65 2.66
N LEU A 186 -4.14 17.15 3.89
CA LEU A 186 -4.86 16.51 4.98
C LEU A 186 -6.35 16.42 4.65
N GLN A 187 -6.96 17.50 4.17
CA GLN A 187 -8.36 17.50 3.73
C GLN A 187 -8.58 16.48 2.61
N ASP A 188 -7.68 16.41 1.64
CA ASP A 188 -7.76 15.44 0.53
C ASP A 188 -7.67 14.00 1.03
N SER A 189 -6.76 13.74 1.98
CA SER A 189 -6.63 12.45 2.66
C SER A 189 -7.91 12.05 3.39
N GLN A 190 -8.48 12.97 4.17
CA GLN A 190 -9.72 12.76 4.93
C GLN A 190 -10.94 12.52 4.02
N MET A 191 -11.02 13.21 2.89
CA MET A 191 -12.09 12.99 1.90
C MET A 191 -12.03 11.59 1.30
N ARG A 192 -10.83 11.13 0.89
CA ARG A 192 -10.63 9.76 0.39
C ARG A 192 -10.94 8.72 1.45
N LEU A 193 -10.47 8.94 2.69
CA LEU A 193 -10.74 8.07 3.83
C LEU A 193 -12.25 7.88 4.04
N PHE A 194 -12.99 8.98 4.10
CA PHE A 194 -14.44 8.95 4.27
C PHE A 194 -15.13 8.23 3.09
N ARG A 195 -14.74 8.54 1.86
CA ARG A 195 -15.34 7.93 0.66
C ARG A 195 -15.12 6.43 0.60
N ALA A 196 -13.88 5.98 0.83
CA ALA A 196 -13.54 4.55 0.86
C ALA A 196 -14.34 3.83 1.95
N LYS A 197 -14.46 4.45 3.14
CA LYS A 197 -15.21 3.87 4.25
C LYS A 197 -16.68 3.68 3.91
N THR A 198 -17.30 4.66 3.25
CA THR A 198 -18.70 4.56 2.80
C THR A 198 -18.87 3.44 1.77
N MET A 199 -18.01 3.36 0.76
CA MET A 199 -18.16 2.38 -0.30
C MET A 199 -17.96 0.95 0.20
N VAL A 200 -16.93 0.70 1.01
CA VAL A 200 -16.69 -0.64 1.57
C VAL A 200 -17.73 -1.03 2.61
N GLY A 201 -18.24 -0.07 3.40
CA GLY A 201 -19.29 -0.32 4.40
C GLY A 201 -20.67 -0.64 3.82
N SER A 202 -20.90 -0.39 2.52
CA SER A 202 -22.22 -0.53 1.88
C SER A 202 -22.54 -1.92 1.34
N LYS A 203 -21.59 -2.85 1.33
CA LYS A 203 -21.74 -4.16 0.68
C LYS A 203 -21.27 -5.32 1.57
N SER A 204 -22.03 -6.42 1.55
CA SER A 204 -21.63 -7.73 2.08
C SER A 204 -21.21 -8.66 0.95
N GLY A 205 -20.30 -9.61 1.21
CA GLY A 205 -19.81 -10.53 0.19
C GLY A 205 -18.96 -9.80 -0.85
N MET A 206 -18.07 -8.91 -0.40
CA MET A 206 -17.21 -8.18 -1.32
C MET A 206 -16.21 -9.12 -1.99
N THR A 207 -16.02 -8.92 -3.29
CA THR A 207 -15.04 -9.62 -4.11
C THR A 207 -13.83 -8.71 -4.43
N LEU A 208 -12.76 -9.29 -4.98
CA LEU A 208 -11.65 -8.50 -5.54
C LEU A 208 -12.10 -7.51 -6.64
N ASP A 209 -13.14 -7.84 -7.42
CA ASP A 209 -13.67 -6.97 -8.46
C ASP A 209 -14.47 -5.80 -7.87
N ASP A 210 -15.18 -6.01 -6.76
CA ASP A 210 -15.82 -4.92 -6.02
C ASP A 210 -14.79 -3.95 -5.43
N MET A 211 -13.68 -4.48 -4.90
CA MET A 211 -12.56 -3.65 -4.45
C MET A 211 -11.97 -2.83 -5.59
N GLN A 212 -11.92 -3.39 -6.80
CA GLN A 212 -11.49 -2.64 -7.98
C GLN A 212 -12.46 -1.50 -8.32
N ILE A 213 -13.77 -1.70 -8.16
CA ILE A 213 -14.78 -0.65 -8.35
C ILE A 213 -14.56 0.49 -7.34
N VAL A 214 -14.27 0.17 -6.07
CA VAL A 214 -13.90 1.18 -5.06
C VAL A 214 -12.62 1.92 -5.48
N ALA A 215 -11.60 1.20 -5.93
CA ALA A 215 -10.33 1.79 -6.35
C ALA A 215 -10.45 2.70 -7.58
N LEU A 216 -11.47 2.51 -8.42
CA LEU A 216 -11.76 3.31 -9.62
C LEU A 216 -12.76 4.46 -9.33
N ASP A 217 -13.09 4.74 -8.08
CA ASP A 217 -14.01 5.82 -7.74
C ASP A 217 -13.39 7.19 -8.05
N HIS A 218 -14.03 7.93 -8.95
CA HIS A 218 -13.65 9.28 -9.39
C HIS A 218 -14.39 10.40 -8.64
N ASN A 219 -15.11 10.07 -7.57
CA ASN A 219 -15.88 11.06 -6.83
C ASN A 219 -14.90 12.05 -6.17
N LYS A 220 -15.01 13.35 -6.50
CA LYS A 220 -14.10 14.46 -6.10
C LYS A 220 -12.97 14.84 -7.06
N GLY A 221 -13.08 14.51 -8.35
CA GLY A 221 -12.22 15.11 -9.39
C GLY A 221 -10.78 14.55 -9.37
N PRO A 222 -9.81 15.20 -10.04
CA PRO A 222 -8.54 14.57 -10.42
C PRO A 222 -7.60 14.24 -9.24
N ASN A 223 -7.73 14.93 -8.11
CA ASN A 223 -6.80 14.82 -6.98
C ASN A 223 -7.41 14.24 -5.71
N ASN A 224 -8.72 14.36 -5.50
CA ASN A 224 -9.33 14.10 -4.20
C ASN A 224 -10.19 12.83 -4.21
N SER A 225 -10.30 12.20 -5.37
CA SER A 225 -10.90 10.88 -5.59
C SER A 225 -10.00 9.76 -5.09
N ILE A 226 -10.57 8.57 -4.92
CA ILE A 226 -9.78 7.35 -4.66
C ILE A 226 -8.92 7.06 -5.89
N TYR A 227 -9.49 7.16 -7.09
CA TYR A 227 -8.75 7.09 -8.35
C TYR A 227 -8.30 8.47 -8.81
N ARG A 228 -7.05 8.81 -8.55
CA ARG A 228 -6.47 10.10 -8.93
C ARG A 228 -5.99 10.05 -10.37
N THR A 229 -6.48 10.96 -11.21
CA THR A 229 -6.00 11.11 -12.59
C THR A 229 -4.79 12.04 -12.70
N GLY A 230 -4.55 12.83 -11.65
CA GLY A 230 -3.55 13.90 -11.64
C GLY A 230 -3.97 15.13 -12.44
N GLU A 231 -3.09 16.12 -12.45
CA GLU A 231 -3.28 17.38 -13.17
C GLU A 231 -3.13 17.19 -14.67
N VAL A 232 -4.12 17.65 -15.43
CA VAL A 232 -4.17 17.51 -16.90
C VAL A 232 -2.94 18.08 -17.59
N ASN A 233 -2.39 19.20 -17.05
CA ASN A 233 -1.27 19.93 -17.66
C ASN A 233 0.09 19.64 -17.00
N ASP A 234 0.17 18.69 -16.06
CA ASP A 234 1.45 18.26 -15.50
C ASP A 234 1.61 16.74 -15.60
N PRO A 235 2.43 16.23 -16.55
CA PRO A 235 2.67 14.80 -16.68
C PRO A 235 3.40 14.20 -15.47
N ARG A 236 3.97 15.03 -14.58
CA ARG A 236 4.65 14.59 -13.35
C ARG A 236 3.74 14.66 -12.12
N SER A 237 2.48 15.05 -12.30
CA SER A 237 1.51 15.14 -11.21
C SER A 237 1.18 13.77 -10.64
N VAL A 238 0.87 13.77 -9.34
CA VAL A 238 0.48 12.58 -8.59
C VAL A 238 -0.80 12.00 -9.16
N ARG A 239 -0.81 10.69 -9.37
CA ARG A 239 -1.96 9.94 -9.88
C ARG A 239 -1.93 8.52 -9.35
N SER A 240 -3.03 7.80 -9.50
CA SER A 240 -3.07 6.37 -9.21
C SER A 240 -2.27 5.61 -10.24
N LEU A 241 -1.31 4.83 -9.76
CA LEU A 241 -0.36 4.09 -10.61
C LEU A 241 -0.65 2.60 -10.62
N ALA A 242 -1.14 2.08 -9.49
CA ALA A 242 -1.45 0.67 -9.37
C ALA A 242 -2.54 0.40 -8.33
N PHE A 243 -3.27 -0.68 -8.58
CA PHE A 243 -4.14 -1.33 -7.62
C PHE A 243 -3.55 -2.68 -7.22
N PHE A 244 -3.64 -3.02 -5.94
CA PHE A 244 -3.29 -4.33 -5.44
C PHE A 244 -4.30 -4.75 -4.37
N ALA A 245 -4.88 -5.94 -4.52
CA ALA A 245 -5.86 -6.47 -3.59
C ALA A 245 -5.64 -7.95 -3.34
N VAL A 246 -5.98 -8.36 -2.11
CA VAL A 246 -5.92 -9.73 -1.62
C VAL A 246 -7.28 -10.14 -1.08
N GLU A 247 -7.63 -11.39 -1.31
CA GLU A 247 -8.76 -12.08 -0.68
C GLU A 247 -8.16 -13.25 0.09
N ILE A 248 -8.29 -13.21 1.42
CA ILE A 248 -7.70 -14.18 2.33
C ILE A 248 -8.86 -14.97 2.98
N PRO A 249 -9.00 -16.26 2.67
CA PRO A 249 -10.00 -17.11 3.32
C PRO A 249 -9.78 -17.16 4.83
N LYS A 250 -10.85 -17.10 5.63
CA LYS A 250 -10.73 -17.28 7.09
C LYS A 250 -10.31 -18.70 7.47
N THR A 251 -10.64 -19.69 6.64
CA THR A 251 -10.18 -21.06 6.78
C THR A 251 -8.67 -21.14 6.55
N LYS A 252 -7.94 -21.53 7.59
CA LYS A 252 -6.48 -21.65 7.50
C LYS A 252 -6.10 -22.76 6.50
N GLY A 253 -5.19 -22.44 5.59
CA GLY A 253 -4.64 -23.39 4.60
C GLY A 253 -5.33 -23.33 3.24
N GLU A 254 -6.47 -22.64 3.12
CA GLU A 254 -7.03 -22.31 1.80
C GLU A 254 -6.18 -21.24 1.10
N ALA A 255 -6.10 -21.33 -0.22
CA ALA A 255 -5.28 -20.43 -1.02
C ALA A 255 -5.89 -19.01 -1.05
N ALA A 256 -5.09 -17.99 -0.77
CA ALA A 256 -5.49 -16.61 -1.01
C ALA A 256 -5.56 -16.30 -2.51
N GLN A 257 -6.35 -15.30 -2.87
CA GLN A 257 -6.40 -14.76 -4.23
C GLN A 257 -5.82 -13.35 -4.27
N VAL A 258 -5.23 -12.98 -5.41
CA VAL A 258 -4.68 -11.63 -5.65
C VAL A 258 -5.21 -11.06 -6.95
N SER A 259 -5.59 -9.79 -6.93
CA SER A 259 -5.80 -8.98 -8.14
C SER A 259 -4.87 -7.77 -8.11
N ALA A 260 -4.20 -7.50 -9.22
CA ALA A 260 -3.40 -6.28 -9.35
C ALA A 260 -3.55 -5.68 -10.76
N ASN A 261 -3.56 -4.34 -10.82
CA ASN A 261 -3.58 -3.60 -12.08
C ASN A 261 -2.48 -2.55 -12.05
N LEU A 262 -1.68 -2.45 -13.11
CA LEU A 262 -0.70 -1.38 -13.29
C LEU A 262 -1.26 -0.40 -14.33
N TYR A 263 -1.84 0.70 -13.86
CA TYR A 263 -2.67 1.58 -14.69
C TYR A 263 -1.90 2.23 -15.84
N ASN A 264 -0.65 2.64 -15.59
CA ASN A 264 0.17 3.32 -16.60
C ASN A 264 0.48 2.46 -17.84
N VAL A 265 0.57 1.14 -17.65
CA VAL A 265 0.94 0.19 -18.72
C VAL A 265 -0.24 -0.68 -19.15
N GLY A 266 -1.41 -0.50 -18.53
CA GLY A 266 -2.61 -1.28 -18.84
C GLY A 266 -2.46 -2.78 -18.56
N GLU A 267 -1.56 -3.15 -17.63
CA GLU A 267 -1.29 -4.54 -17.26
C GLU A 267 -2.20 -4.98 -16.12
N ARG A 268 -2.67 -6.23 -16.20
CA ARG A 268 -3.65 -6.79 -15.27
C ARG A 268 -3.27 -8.21 -14.86
N TYR A 269 -3.48 -8.51 -13.59
CA TYR A 269 -3.02 -9.72 -12.93
C TYR A 269 -4.12 -10.32 -12.05
N ARG A 270 -4.25 -11.65 -12.09
CA ARG A 270 -5.11 -12.43 -11.18
C ARG A 270 -4.42 -13.73 -10.82
N PHE A 271 -4.23 -14.01 -9.53
CA PHE A 271 -3.55 -15.22 -9.07
C PHE A 271 -4.35 -15.94 -7.98
N THR A 272 -4.31 -17.26 -8.02
CA THR A 272 -4.63 -18.14 -6.88
C THR A 272 -3.30 -18.60 -6.29
N LEU A 273 -3.07 -18.34 -5.01
CA LEU A 273 -1.79 -18.54 -4.34
C LEU A 273 -1.69 -19.92 -3.67
N ASP A 274 -1.96 -20.98 -4.42
CA ASP A 274 -1.86 -22.36 -3.96
C ASP A 274 -0.41 -22.90 -4.02
N ASP A 275 -0.20 -24.15 -3.59
CA ASP A 275 1.10 -24.81 -3.66
C ASP A 275 1.63 -24.90 -5.11
N GLY A 276 0.73 -24.99 -6.08
CA GLY A 276 1.05 -24.97 -7.51
C GLY A 276 1.65 -23.65 -7.95
N PHE A 277 1.10 -22.53 -7.47
CA PHE A 277 1.66 -21.19 -7.68
C PHE A 277 3.05 -21.06 -7.02
N TRP A 278 3.16 -21.35 -5.72
CA TRP A 278 4.41 -21.13 -4.98
C TRP A 278 5.56 -22.06 -5.39
N SER A 279 5.27 -23.28 -5.83
CA SER A 279 6.29 -24.27 -6.22
C SER A 279 7.06 -23.91 -7.50
N GLN A 280 6.49 -23.03 -8.34
CA GLN A 280 7.12 -22.54 -9.58
C GLN A 280 8.33 -21.64 -9.30
N TYR A 281 8.36 -20.97 -8.16
CA TYR A 281 9.37 -19.97 -7.83
C TYR A 281 10.41 -20.55 -6.89
N LYS A 282 11.59 -20.88 -7.46
CA LYS A 282 12.76 -21.38 -6.72
C LYS A 282 13.97 -20.44 -6.81
N GLY A 283 13.92 -19.45 -7.70
CA GLY A 283 14.94 -18.41 -7.82
C GLY A 283 14.70 -17.27 -6.84
N GLN A 284 15.73 -16.49 -6.52
CA GLN A 284 15.63 -15.38 -5.56
C GLN A 284 14.53 -14.37 -5.94
N TYR A 285 14.31 -14.16 -7.26
CA TYR A 285 13.51 -13.07 -7.77
C TYR A 285 12.93 -13.38 -9.16
N THR A 286 11.67 -13.01 -9.41
CA THR A 286 11.01 -13.16 -10.73
C THR A 286 9.97 -12.07 -10.96
N ILE A 287 10.12 -11.26 -12.02
CA ILE A 287 9.08 -10.32 -12.47
C ILE A 287 8.03 -11.10 -13.26
N LEU A 288 6.75 -10.89 -12.94
CA LEU A 288 5.64 -11.58 -13.57
C LEU A 288 5.10 -10.81 -14.79
N SER A 289 4.75 -11.56 -15.83
CA SER A 289 3.99 -11.02 -16.96
C SER A 289 2.48 -10.94 -16.63
N PRO A 290 1.75 -9.96 -17.20
CA PRO A 290 0.30 -9.90 -17.04
C PRO A 290 -0.37 -11.17 -17.56
N ASN A 291 -1.34 -11.70 -16.81
CA ASN A 291 -2.05 -12.93 -17.15
C ASN A 291 -3.55 -12.73 -17.42
N ILE A 292 -4.03 -11.48 -17.33
CA ILE A 292 -5.35 -11.09 -17.79
C ILE A 292 -5.20 -10.30 -19.09
N LYS A 293 -5.82 -10.78 -20.17
CA LYS A 293 -5.84 -10.07 -21.45
C LYS A 293 -6.78 -8.85 -21.35
N ASN A 294 -6.38 -7.74 -21.95
CA ASN A 294 -7.30 -6.64 -22.20
C ASN A 294 -8.40 -7.14 -23.15
N LYS A 295 -9.65 -7.00 -22.71
CA LYS A 295 -10.81 -7.20 -23.58
C LYS A 295 -10.93 -6.03 -24.53
#